data_AF-A0A6C0DJN7-F1
#
_entry.id   AF-A0A6C0DJN7-F1
#
_cell.length_a   1.000
_cell.length_b   1.000
_cell.length_c   1.000
_cell.angle_alpha   90.00
_cell.angle_beta   90.00
_cell.angle_gamma   90.00
#
_symmetry.space_group_name_H-M   'P 1'
#
loop_
_entity.id
_entity.type
_entity.pdbx_description
1 polymer ?
#
loop_
_entity_poly.entity_id
_entity_poly.type
_entity_poly.pdbx_seq_one_letter_code
_entity_poly.pdbx_strand_id
1 'polypeptide(L)' 'MAATRKMTASGSKAQVWHGSAKHTPGGLTRKDLMKTRKGRIVSKKKHAIGLRRIKSLRKLGFKAKKGTFKLFKK' A
#
# COMPACT_ATOMS: atom_id res chain seq x y z
N MET A 1 -27.17 23.82 -6.42
CA MET A 1 -25.98 24.40 -5.76
C MET A 1 -25.16 23.27 -5.15
N ALA A 2 -24.13 22.76 -5.83
CA ALA A 2 -23.32 21.67 -5.30
C ALA A 2 -22.46 22.20 -4.14
N ALA A 3 -22.68 21.69 -2.93
CA ALA A 3 -21.86 22.03 -1.77
C ALA A 3 -20.40 21.63 -2.05
N THR A 4 -19.49 22.61 -2.06
CA THR A 4 -18.05 22.36 -2.17
C THR A 4 -17.60 21.55 -0.95
N ARG A 5 -17.24 20.27 -1.13
CA ARG A 5 -16.73 19.43 -0.03
C ARG A 5 -15.45 20.03 0.52
N LYS A 6 -15.49 20.48 1.77
CA LYS A 6 -14.32 20.91 2.53
C LYS A 6 -13.30 19.78 2.57
N MET A 7 -12.13 19.99 1.97
CA MET A 7 -11.03 19.01 2.03
C MET A 7 -10.48 18.96 3.45
N THR A 8 -10.41 17.77 4.04
CA THR A 8 -9.79 17.59 5.35
C THR A 8 -8.25 17.65 5.22
N ALA A 9 -7.56 18.11 6.27
CA ALA A 9 -6.10 18.16 6.26
C ALA A 9 -5.50 16.74 6.16
N SER A 10 -5.87 15.87 7.11
CA SER A 10 -5.49 14.47 7.13
C SER A 10 -6.69 13.54 6.85
N GLY A 11 -6.44 12.43 6.14
CA GLY A 11 -7.46 11.40 5.91
C GLY A 11 -6.89 10.04 5.54
N SER A 12 -7.76 9.08 5.24
CA SER A 12 -7.35 7.76 4.78
C SER A 12 -6.68 7.84 3.40
N LYS A 13 -5.92 6.80 3.03
CA LYS A 13 -5.30 6.72 1.69
C LYS A 13 -6.34 6.80 0.58
N ALA A 14 -7.54 6.26 0.80
CA ALA A 14 -8.65 6.36 -0.13
C ALA A 14 -9.15 7.81 -0.26
N GLN A 15 -9.34 8.52 0.86
CA GLN A 15 -9.76 9.93 0.84
C GLN A 15 -8.75 10.82 0.13
N VAL A 16 -7.44 10.61 0.35
CA VAL A 16 -6.38 11.35 -0.36
C VAL A 16 -6.39 11.04 -1.86
N TRP A 17 -6.59 9.78 -2.23
CA TRP A 17 -6.68 9.37 -3.64
C TRP A 17 -7.91 9.93 -4.36
N HIS A 18 -9.04 10.04 -3.67
CA HIS A 18 -10.28 10.61 -4.21
C HIS A 18 -10.37 12.13 -4.06
N GLY A 19 -9.33 12.79 -3.52
CA GLY A 19 -9.27 14.25 -3.39
C GLY A 19 -10.12 14.82 -2.24
N SER A 20 -10.59 13.99 -1.31
CA SER A 20 -11.31 14.44 -0.11
C SER A 20 -10.39 14.91 1.02
N ALA A 21 -9.10 14.52 1.00
CA ALA A 21 -8.11 14.90 2.00
C ALA A 21 -6.78 15.32 1.35
N LYS A 22 -6.03 16.21 2.00
CA LYS A 22 -4.73 16.71 1.48
C LYS A 22 -3.61 15.66 1.62
N HIS A 23 -3.49 15.05 2.80
CA HIS A 23 -2.47 14.05 3.08
C HIS A 23 -3.00 12.94 4.02
N THR A 24 -2.25 11.85 4.13
CA THR A 24 -2.52 10.84 5.18
C THR A 24 -1.96 11.28 6.53
N PRO A 25 -2.34 10.64 7.66
CA PRO A 25 -1.70 10.91 8.95
C PRO A 25 -0.18 10.78 8.93
N GLY A 26 0.37 9.92 8.06
CA GLY A 26 1.81 9.76 7.85
C GLY A 26 2.40 10.67 6.75
N GLY A 27 1.76 11.78 6.41
CA GLY A 27 2.26 12.77 5.44
C GLY A 27 2.20 12.36 3.96
N LEU A 28 1.72 11.15 3.63
CA LEU A 28 1.65 10.71 2.22
C LEU A 28 0.63 11.54 1.43
N THR A 29 1.04 12.03 0.27
CA THR A 29 0.18 12.71 -0.69
C THR A 29 -0.28 11.76 -1.79
N ARG A 30 -1.17 12.22 -2.67
CA ARG A 30 -1.62 11.43 -3.83
C ARG A 30 -0.46 10.98 -4.73
N LYS A 31 0.61 11.76 -4.83
CA LYS A 31 1.81 11.42 -5.63
C LYS A 31 2.54 10.19 -5.08
N ASP A 32 2.47 9.97 -3.77
CA ASP A 32 3.13 8.86 -3.06
C ASP A 32 2.29 7.57 -3.03
N LEU A 33 1.03 7.67 -3.45
CA LEU A 33 0.06 6.57 -3.47
C LEU A 33 -0.10 5.99 -4.87
N MET A 34 -0.54 4.74 -4.93
CA MET A 34 -0.95 4.10 -6.17
C MET A 34 -2.06 3.08 -5.95
N LYS A 35 -2.83 2.82 -6.99
CA LYS A 35 -3.86 1.77 -7.03
C LYS A 35 -3.25 0.48 -7.58
N THR A 36 -3.32 -0.58 -6.80
CA THR A 36 -2.91 -1.93 -7.24
C THR A 36 -3.97 -2.53 -8.18
N ARG A 37 -3.61 -3.57 -8.94
CA ARG A 37 -4.57 -4.34 -9.77
C ARG A 37 -5.77 -4.88 -8.98
N LYS A 38 -5.58 -5.15 -7.68
CA LYS A 38 -6.64 -5.59 -6.75
C LYS A 38 -7.48 -4.44 -6.18
N GLY A 39 -7.38 -3.24 -6.73
CA GLY A 39 -8.14 -2.06 -6.29
C GLY A 39 -7.62 -1.36 -5.03
N ARG A 40 -6.70 -1.95 -4.28
CA ARG A 40 -6.16 -1.36 -3.04
C ARG A 40 -5.27 -0.16 -3.32
N ILE A 41 -5.42 0.90 -2.53
CA ILE A 41 -4.59 2.11 -2.57
C ILE A 41 -3.47 1.97 -1.53
N VAL A 42 -2.22 1.92 -2.00
CA VAL A 42 -1.04 1.66 -1.17
C VAL A 42 0.04 2.70 -1.43
N SER A 43 1.01 2.80 -0.52
CA SER A 43 2.21 3.60 -0.74
C SER A 43 3.09 2.96 -1.83
N LYS A 44 3.54 3.76 -2.80
CA LYS A 44 4.48 3.35 -3.85
C LYS A 44 5.77 2.79 -3.25
N LYS A 45 6.35 3.49 -2.27
CA LYS A 45 7.59 3.10 -1.58
C LYS A 45 7.47 1.73 -0.91
N LYS A 46 6.39 1.50 -0.15
CA LYS A 46 6.18 0.22 0.56
C LYS A 46 5.99 -0.96 -0.39
N HIS A 47 5.26 -0.75 -1.49
CA HIS A 47 5.08 -1.79 -2.51
C HIS A 47 6.40 -2.17 -3.18
N ALA A 48 7.22 -1.20 -3.57
CA ALA A 48 8.53 -1.45 -4.17
C ALA A 48 9.45 -2.25 -3.24
N ILE A 49 9.49 -1.89 -1.95
CA ILE A 49 10.23 -2.62 -0.93
C ILE A 49 9.71 -4.07 -0.79
N GLY A 50 8.40 -4.26 -0.78
CA GLY A 50 7.78 -5.59 -0.71
C GLY A 50 8.19 -6.49 -1.87
N LEU A 51 8.18 -5.98 -3.11
CA LEU A 51 8.61 -6.73 -4.29
C LEU A 51 10.08 -7.15 -4.20
N ARG A 52 10.96 -6.26 -3.73
CA ARG A 52 12.39 -6.58 -3.53
C ARG A 52 12.58 -7.68 -2.49
N ARG A 53 11.87 -7.61 -1.36
CA ARG A 53 11.94 -8.62 -0.30
C ARG A 53 11.45 -9.99 -0.76
N ILE A 54 10.33 -10.05 -1.49
CA ILE A 54 9.81 -11.32 -2.04
C ILE A 54 10.83 -11.97 -2.98
N LYS A 55 11.50 -11.18 -3.84
CA LYS A 55 12.58 -11.68 -4.71
C LYS A 55 13.73 -12.25 -3.89
N SER A 56 14.17 -11.55 -2.85
CA SER A 56 15.23 -11.99 -1.95
C SER A 56 14.87 -13.31 -1.23
N LEU A 57 13.65 -13.40 -0.67
CA LEU A 57 13.18 -14.61 0.01
C LEU A 57 13.14 -15.80 -0.92
N ARG A 58 12.67 -15.60 -2.16
CA ARG A 58 12.68 -16.66 -3.18
C ARG A 58 14.10 -17.11 -3.54
N LYS A 59 15.07 -16.19 -3.62
CA LYS A 59 16.49 -16.50 -3.87
C LYS A 59 17.09 -17.34 -2.73
N LEU A 60 16.73 -17.04 -1.49
CA LEU A 60 17.15 -17.78 -0.29
C LEU A 60 16.42 -19.14 -0.12
N GLY A 61 15.55 -19.55 -1.05
CA GLY A 61 14.85 -20.83 -0.98
C GLY A 61 13.54 -20.83 -0.20
N PHE A 62 13.11 -19.69 0.36
CA PHE A 62 11.81 -19.56 1.05
C PHE A 62 10.65 -19.54 0.05
N LYS A 63 10.31 -20.71 -0.49
CA LYS A 63 9.17 -20.93 -1.40
C LYS A 63 8.02 -21.58 -0.64
N ALA A 64 6.94 -20.84 -0.41
CA ALA A 64 5.73 -21.39 0.19
C ALA A 64 4.95 -22.24 -0.82
N LYS A 65 4.53 -23.44 -0.43
CA LYS A 65 3.58 -24.28 -1.17
C LYS A 65 2.20 -24.14 -0.52
N LYS A 66 1.16 -23.91 -1.34
CA LYS A 66 -0.22 -23.75 -0.85
C LYS A 66 -0.65 -25.03 -0.12
N GLY A 67 -1.26 -24.87 1.06
CA GLY A 67 -1.72 -25.99 1.88
C GLY A 67 -0.62 -26.67 2.71
N THR A 68 0.65 -26.26 2.57
CA THR A 68 1.73 -26.75 3.43
C THR A 68 2.21 -25.63 4.35
N PHE A 69 1.92 -25.78 5.63
CA PHE A 69 2.43 -24.91 6.68
C PHE A 69 3.57 -25.64 7.37
N LYS A 70 4.81 -25.17 7.16
CA LYS A 70 6.00 -25.70 7.84
C LYS A 70 6.65 -24.56 8.60
N LEU A 71 7.12 -24.84 9.81
CA LEU A 71 7.98 -23.91 10.53
C LEU A 71 9.32 -23.88 9.79
N PHE A 72 9.69 -22.74 9.22
CA PHE A 72 11.02 -22.58 8.65
C PHE A 72 12.02 -22.65 9.81
N LYS A 73 13.05 -23.51 9.70
CA LYS A 73 14.14 -23.55 10.68
C LYS A 73 14.76 -22.15 10.80
N LYS A 74 15.00 -21.74 12.05
CA LYS A 74 15.55 -20.43 12.42
C LYS A 74 16.97 -20.26 11.90
#